data_AF-A0A7L4TQK5-F1
#
_entry.id   AF-A0A7L4TQK5-F1
#
_cell.length_a   1.000
_cell.length_b   1.000
_cell.length_c   1.000
_cell.angle_alpha   90.00
_cell.angle_beta   90.00
_cell.angle_gamma   90.00
#
_symmetry.space_group_name_H-M   'P 1'
#
loop_
_entity.id
_entity.type
_entity.pdbx_description
1 polymer ?
#
loop_
_entity_poly.entity_id
_entity_poly.type
_entity_poly.pdbx_seq_one_letter_code
_entity_poly.pdbx_strand_id
1 'polypeptide(L)'
;MFIFYSSCCKNKNESIIVEKQKCYDTINKPSIFFLENHCLAKVKGFKKKYGIVFSNYYCDEPLSIDFDNNSIIDTIAILKPFYQNDVDSTCYPENLEIDSPFLVISKTIDSNSVFLKVYKNLLSNNRANFYEELNIINNGFTISNEYNGNNGFFSKTYISFKESNFYVDSINVESWGEYQYQKTIKFKNKKFDLSKYKRTCIDSIRSNFNK
;
A
#
# COMPACT_ATOMS: atom_id res chain seq x y z
N MET A 1 13.14 0.69 -17.16
CA MET A 1 13.54 0.22 -15.81
C MET A 1 12.85 -1.12 -15.57
N PHE A 2 13.59 -2.22 -15.75
CA PHE A 2 13.05 -3.58 -15.68
C PHE A 2 13.07 -4.06 -14.23
N ILE A 3 11.91 -4.42 -13.69
CA ILE A 3 11.78 -5.08 -12.39
C ILE A 3 11.88 -6.58 -12.66
N PHE A 4 12.95 -7.22 -12.16
CA PHE A 4 13.05 -8.67 -12.16
C PHE A 4 12.16 -9.24 -11.05
N TYR A 5 11.03 -9.84 -11.44
CA TYR A 5 10.38 -10.84 -10.61
C TYR A 5 11.22 -12.13 -10.69
N SER A 6 12.09 -12.37 -9.71
CA SER A 6 12.73 -13.68 -9.58
C SER A 6 11.74 -14.66 -8.95
N SER A 7 10.95 -15.34 -9.78
CA SER A 7 10.29 -16.57 -9.37
C SER A 7 11.37 -17.65 -9.20
N CYS A 8 11.62 -18.08 -7.97
CA CYS A 8 12.56 -19.17 -7.67
C CYS A 8 11.94 -20.55 -7.97
N CYS A 9 11.39 -20.74 -9.17
CA CYS A 9 10.91 -22.03 -9.65
C CYS A 9 11.51 -22.33 -11.03
N LYS A 10 12.84 -22.45 -11.10
CA LYS A 10 13.47 -23.22 -12.18
C LYS A 10 13.40 -24.69 -11.79
N ASN A 11 12.49 -25.42 -12.44
CA ASN A 11 12.37 -26.87 -12.33
C ASN A 11 13.74 -27.53 -12.55
N LYS A 12 14.27 -28.18 -11.52
CA LYS A 12 15.12 -29.35 -11.68
C LYS A 12 14.31 -30.55 -11.22
N ASN A 13 14.14 -31.49 -12.14
CA ASN A 13 13.53 -32.78 -11.92
C ASN A 13 14.16 -33.45 -10.70
N GLU A 14 13.34 -33.81 -9.71
CA GLU A 14 13.48 -35.03 -8.92
C GLU A 14 12.23 -35.19 -8.05
N SER A 15 11.66 -36.39 -8.09
CA SER A 15 10.42 -36.80 -7.46
C SER A 15 10.55 -36.86 -5.94
N ILE A 16 9.91 -35.93 -5.22
CA ILE A 16 9.71 -36.01 -3.78
C ILE A 16 8.25 -35.63 -3.49
N ILE A 17 7.65 -36.42 -2.59
CA ILE A 17 6.25 -36.43 -2.15
C ILE A 17 5.65 -35.02 -2.09
N VAL A 18 4.53 -34.85 -2.78
CA VAL A 18 3.74 -33.62 -2.93
C VAL A 18 3.11 -33.23 -1.58
N GLU A 19 3.87 -32.60 -0.70
CA GLU A 19 3.30 -31.48 0.05
C GLU A 19 3.27 -30.30 -0.92
N LYS A 20 2.07 -29.85 -1.32
CA LYS A 20 1.88 -28.69 -2.21
C LYS A 20 2.81 -27.55 -1.77
N GLN A 21 3.93 -27.38 -2.47
CA GLN A 21 4.80 -26.22 -2.33
C GLN A 21 4.00 -25.01 -2.83
N LYS A 22 3.18 -24.43 -1.95
CA LYS A 22 2.51 -23.16 -2.22
C LYS A 22 3.63 -22.14 -2.41
N CYS A 23 3.90 -21.78 -3.66
CA CYS A 23 4.77 -20.66 -3.97
C CYS A 23 4.08 -19.41 -3.45
N TYR A 24 4.71 -18.72 -2.50
CA TYR A 24 4.20 -17.47 -1.96
C TYR A 24 4.84 -16.31 -2.71
N ASP A 25 4.04 -15.32 -3.11
CA ASP A 25 4.58 -14.08 -3.61
C ASP A 25 5.47 -13.43 -2.55
N THR A 26 6.62 -12.90 -2.99
CA THR A 26 7.65 -12.37 -2.08
C THR A 26 7.88 -10.88 -2.32
N ILE A 27 7.69 -10.05 -1.29
CA ILE A 27 8.06 -8.63 -1.30
C ILE A 27 9.47 -8.48 -0.72
N ASN A 28 10.40 -8.10 -1.59
CA ASN A 28 11.78 -7.81 -1.19
C ASN A 28 11.91 -6.38 -0.66
N LYS A 29 12.94 -6.19 0.18
CA LYS A 29 13.44 -4.85 0.49
C LYS A 29 14.02 -4.18 -0.76
N PRO A 30 14.17 -2.84 -0.79
CA PRO A 30 14.78 -2.13 -1.91
C PRO A 30 16.18 -2.67 -2.23
N SER A 31 16.55 -2.64 -3.52
CA SER A 31 17.88 -3.09 -3.96
C SER A 31 18.99 -2.11 -3.60
N ILE A 32 18.65 -0.83 -3.39
CA ILE A 32 19.59 0.25 -3.09
C ILE A 32 19.06 0.97 -1.85
N PHE A 33 19.66 0.68 -0.70
CA PHE A 33 19.50 1.46 0.52
C PHE A 33 20.75 1.26 1.37
N PHE A 34 21.14 2.30 2.11
CA PHE A 34 22.26 2.24 3.05
C PHE A 34 21.70 2.26 4.47
N LEU A 35 22.18 1.33 5.31
CA LEU A 35 21.89 1.29 6.75
C LEU A 35 23.18 0.98 7.49
N GLU A 36 23.33 1.57 8.66
CA GLU A 36 24.40 1.24 9.60
C GLU A 36 24.30 -0.24 10.02
N ASN A 37 25.44 -0.85 10.37
CA ASN A 37 25.52 -2.29 10.62
C ASN A 37 24.59 -2.78 11.74
N HIS A 38 24.41 -2.03 12.83
CA HIS A 38 23.49 -2.41 13.90
C HIS A 38 22.02 -2.35 13.45
N CYS A 39 21.69 -1.54 12.45
CA CYS A 39 20.35 -1.45 11.86
C CYS A 39 20.08 -2.61 10.88
N LEU A 40 21.11 -3.10 10.18
CA LEU A 40 20.98 -4.25 9.27
C LEU A 40 20.48 -5.52 9.97
N ALA A 41 20.88 -5.73 11.23
CA ALA A 41 20.43 -6.85 12.03
C ALA A 41 18.90 -6.84 12.25
N LYS A 42 18.29 -5.65 12.41
CA LYS A 42 16.84 -5.49 12.63
C LYS A 42 16.00 -5.87 11.41
N VAL A 43 16.54 -5.67 10.21
CA VAL A 43 15.82 -5.86 8.93
C VAL A 43 16.22 -7.13 8.18
N LYS A 44 17.03 -8.00 8.81
CA LYS A 44 17.50 -9.25 8.20
C LYS A 44 16.37 -10.29 8.19
N GLY A 45 16.25 -11.00 7.07
CA GLY A 45 15.32 -12.12 6.92
C GLY A 45 13.95 -11.71 6.38
N PHE A 46 13.03 -12.67 6.47
CA PHE A 46 11.68 -12.60 5.92
C PHE A 46 10.68 -13.17 6.92
N LYS A 47 9.44 -12.71 6.83
CA LYS A 47 8.28 -13.25 7.55
C LYS A 47 7.18 -13.61 6.56
N LYS A 48 6.33 -14.57 6.96
CA LYS A 48 5.20 -15.05 6.18
C LYS A 48 3.89 -14.70 6.87
N LYS A 49 3.06 -13.88 6.22
CA LYS A 49 1.75 -13.42 6.73
C LYS A 49 0.90 -12.98 5.53
N TYR A 50 -0.44 -12.92 5.69
CA TYR A 50 -1.35 -12.44 4.64
C TYR A 50 -1.28 -13.23 3.31
N GLY A 51 -0.84 -14.49 3.37
CA GLY A 51 -0.65 -15.33 2.18
C GLY A 51 0.56 -14.95 1.32
N ILE A 52 1.49 -14.11 1.83
CA ILE A 52 2.73 -13.72 1.15
C ILE A 52 3.94 -13.88 2.08
N VAL A 53 5.13 -13.79 1.49
CA VAL A 53 6.40 -13.63 2.21
C VAL A 53 6.88 -12.19 2.00
N PHE A 54 7.37 -11.52 3.04
CA PHE A 54 7.94 -10.18 2.87
C PHE A 54 9.12 -9.95 3.81
N SER A 55 10.04 -9.09 3.38
CA SER A 55 11.25 -8.78 4.14
C SER A 55 10.92 -8.14 5.49
N ASN A 56 11.71 -8.47 6.51
CA ASN A 56 11.65 -7.82 7.83
C ASN A 56 11.96 -6.32 7.80
N TYR A 57 12.40 -5.80 6.66
CA TYR A 57 12.45 -4.38 6.37
C TYR A 57 11.09 -3.68 6.50
N TYR A 58 9.97 -4.38 6.30
CA TYR A 58 8.64 -3.80 6.41
C TYR A 58 7.94 -4.21 7.72
N CYS A 59 7.37 -3.22 8.41
CA CYS A 59 6.42 -3.40 9.49
C CYS A 59 5.00 -3.43 8.92
N ASP A 60 4.19 -4.37 9.41
CA ASP A 60 2.81 -4.54 8.99
C ASP A 60 1.85 -3.88 9.97
N GLU A 61 0.96 -3.04 9.44
CA GLU A 61 -0.18 -2.44 10.14
C GLU A 61 -1.47 -3.05 9.58
N PRO A 62 -2.07 -4.04 10.27
CA PRO A 62 -3.30 -4.66 9.82
C PRO A 62 -4.52 -3.77 10.07
N LEU A 63 -5.41 -3.74 9.09
CA LEU A 63 -6.76 -3.19 9.15
C LEU A 63 -7.73 -4.33 8.77
N SER A 64 -8.60 -4.71 9.70
CA SER A 64 -9.63 -5.74 9.47
C SER A 64 -10.78 -5.14 8.67
N ILE A 65 -11.05 -5.66 7.48
CA ILE A 65 -12.07 -5.17 6.56
C ILE A 65 -13.05 -6.30 6.21
N ASP A 66 -14.32 -6.00 6.01
CA ASP A 66 -15.29 -6.87 5.31
C ASP A 66 -15.72 -6.12 4.04
N PHE A 67 -14.98 -6.29 2.94
CA PHE A 67 -15.20 -5.49 1.72
C PHE A 67 -16.19 -6.16 0.75
N ASP A 68 -16.63 -7.38 1.02
CA ASP A 68 -17.60 -8.10 0.21
C ASP A 68 -18.87 -8.51 0.99
N ASN A 69 -19.02 -8.00 2.23
CA ASN A 69 -20.17 -8.18 3.13
C ASN A 69 -20.56 -9.65 3.33
N ASN A 70 -19.59 -10.57 3.35
CA ASN A 70 -19.87 -12.00 3.51
C ASN A 70 -19.58 -12.53 4.91
N SER A 71 -19.32 -11.66 5.89
CA SER A 71 -19.01 -12.02 7.28
C SER A 71 -17.71 -12.84 7.45
N ILE A 72 -16.88 -12.92 6.40
CA ILE A 72 -15.51 -13.43 6.47
C ILE A 72 -14.61 -12.21 6.68
N ILE A 73 -13.75 -12.25 7.70
CA ILE A 73 -12.82 -11.14 7.98
C ILE A 73 -11.73 -11.14 6.89
N ASP A 74 -11.83 -10.19 5.96
CA ASP A 74 -10.72 -9.83 5.10
C ASP A 74 -9.70 -8.98 5.88
N THR A 75 -8.44 -9.05 5.48
CA THR A 75 -7.39 -8.25 6.10
C THR A 75 -6.66 -7.46 5.02
N ILE A 76 -6.75 -6.14 5.14
CA ILE A 76 -5.85 -5.22 4.44
C ILE A 76 -4.69 -4.93 5.38
N ALA A 77 -3.46 -5.19 4.95
CA ALA A 77 -2.27 -4.83 5.69
C ALA A 77 -1.50 -3.75 4.94
N ILE A 78 -1.12 -2.70 5.66
CA ILE A 78 -0.18 -1.71 5.14
C ILE A 78 1.22 -2.16 5.57
N LEU A 79 2.09 -2.45 4.60
CA LEU A 79 3.49 -2.74 4.85
C LEU A 79 4.30 -1.46 4.70
N LYS A 80 4.65 -0.84 5.82
CA LYS A 80 5.48 0.37 5.87
C LYS A 80 6.95 0.00 6.07
N PRO A 81 7.91 0.71 5.45
CA PRO A 81 9.31 0.62 5.84
C PRO A 81 9.47 0.82 7.36
N PHE A 82 10.33 0.04 8.00
CA PHE A 82 10.46 0.00 9.46
C PHE A 82 10.69 1.38 10.11
N TYR A 83 11.43 2.27 9.45
CA TYR A 83 11.75 3.61 9.95
C TYR A 83 10.56 4.57 9.97
N GLN A 84 9.44 4.26 9.31
CA GLN A 84 8.26 5.12 9.33
C GLN A 84 7.46 5.02 10.63
N ASN A 85 7.66 3.95 11.38
CA ASN A 85 6.96 3.67 12.62
C ASN A 85 7.81 3.96 13.86
N ASP A 86 9.07 4.33 13.68
CA ASP A 86 10.08 4.35 14.73
C ASP A 86 10.60 5.79 14.91
N VAL A 87 9.84 6.59 15.67
CA VAL A 87 10.08 8.02 15.91
C VAL A 87 11.42 8.27 16.63
N ASP A 88 11.93 7.27 17.37
CA ASP A 88 13.13 7.35 18.19
C ASP A 88 14.32 6.55 17.64
N SER A 89 14.23 6.05 16.40
CA SER A 89 15.26 5.17 15.83
C SER A 89 16.46 5.96 15.31
N THR A 90 17.68 5.46 15.50
CA THR A 90 18.88 5.92 14.76
C THR A 90 19.00 5.30 13.37
N CYS A 91 18.02 4.50 12.95
CA CYS A 91 18.10 3.63 11.79
C CYS A 91 17.30 4.19 10.61
N TYR A 92 17.74 5.31 10.04
CA TYR A 92 17.14 5.89 8.84
C TYR A 92 17.98 5.59 7.60
N PRO A 93 17.38 5.09 6.50
CA PRO A 93 18.11 4.96 5.25
C PRO A 93 18.32 6.32 4.59
N GLU A 94 19.48 6.50 3.94
CA GLU A 94 19.86 7.77 3.31
C GLU A 94 18.94 8.18 2.14
N ASN A 95 18.27 7.21 1.48
CA ASN A 95 17.43 7.43 0.31
C ASN A 95 15.94 7.14 0.59
N LEU A 96 15.30 7.98 1.40
CA LEU A 96 13.89 7.85 1.82
C LEU A 96 12.88 7.99 0.67
N GLU A 97 13.26 8.61 -0.45
CA GLU A 97 12.35 8.92 -1.56
C GLU A 97 11.98 7.71 -2.42
N ILE A 98 12.73 6.60 -2.32
CA ILE A 98 12.54 5.41 -3.17
C ILE A 98 11.58 4.40 -2.53
N ASP A 99 11.35 4.53 -1.24
CA ASP A 99 10.46 3.63 -0.50
C ASP A 99 9.02 4.12 -0.60
N SER A 100 8.07 3.21 -0.67
CA SER A 100 6.65 3.53 -0.57
C SER A 100 5.95 2.37 0.12
N PRO A 101 4.95 2.62 0.98
CA PRO A 101 4.23 1.54 1.61
C PRO A 101 3.54 0.65 0.57
N PHE A 102 3.44 -0.63 0.89
CA PHE A 102 2.62 -1.56 0.11
C PHE A 102 1.27 -1.72 0.78
N LEU A 103 0.21 -1.67 -0.01
CA LEU A 103 -1.10 -2.13 0.43
C LEU A 103 -1.26 -3.60 0.03
N VAL A 104 -1.32 -4.49 1.00
CA VAL A 104 -1.53 -5.92 0.80
C VAL A 104 -2.97 -6.26 1.17
N ILE A 105 -3.71 -6.84 0.23
CA ILE A 105 -5.07 -7.31 0.46
C ILE A 105 -5.05 -8.83 0.51
N SER A 106 -5.57 -9.38 1.60
CA SER A 106 -5.67 -10.81 1.83
C SER A 106 -7.04 -11.16 2.40
N LYS A 107 -7.48 -12.38 2.14
CA LYS A 107 -8.72 -12.94 2.66
C LYS A 107 -8.42 -14.08 3.60
N THR A 108 -9.00 -14.10 4.80
CA THR A 108 -8.80 -15.22 5.72
C THR A 108 -9.89 -16.26 5.50
N ILE A 109 -9.51 -17.45 5.02
CA ILE A 109 -10.42 -18.57 4.81
C ILE A 109 -9.95 -19.72 5.70
N ASP A 110 -10.80 -20.22 6.59
CA ASP A 110 -10.49 -21.34 7.48
C ASP A 110 -9.15 -21.18 8.21
N SER A 111 -8.95 -20.03 8.86
CA SER A 111 -7.71 -19.65 9.57
C SER A 111 -6.46 -19.50 8.70
N ASN A 112 -6.59 -19.61 7.37
CA ASN A 112 -5.51 -19.41 6.41
C ASN A 112 -5.72 -18.12 5.61
N SER A 113 -4.78 -17.18 5.70
CA SER A 113 -4.79 -16.01 4.82
C SER A 113 -4.41 -16.42 3.38
N VAL A 114 -5.32 -16.16 2.46
CA VAL A 114 -5.16 -16.27 1.02
C VAL A 114 -4.85 -14.87 0.47
N PHE A 115 -3.69 -14.76 -0.17
CA PHE A 115 -3.27 -13.52 -0.83
C PHE A 115 -4.21 -13.21 -2.01
N LEU A 116 -4.63 -11.94 -2.13
CA LEU A 116 -5.42 -11.47 -3.27
C LEU A 116 -4.62 -10.53 -4.16
N LYS A 117 -4.08 -9.43 -3.61
CA LYS A 117 -3.44 -8.38 -4.41
C LYS A 117 -2.49 -7.51 -3.59
N VAL A 118 -1.40 -7.06 -4.22
CA VAL A 118 -0.50 -6.02 -3.67
C VAL A 118 -0.61 -4.78 -4.54
N TYR A 119 -0.69 -3.61 -3.90
CA TYR A 119 -0.56 -2.32 -4.57
C TYR A 119 0.68 -1.59 -4.05
N LYS A 120 1.47 -1.05 -4.97
CA LYS A 120 2.62 -0.18 -4.69
C LYS A 120 2.29 1.25 -5.13
N ASN A 121 2.86 2.26 -4.47
CA ASN A 121 2.71 3.68 -4.81
C ASN A 121 1.27 4.21 -4.71
N LEU A 122 0.44 3.53 -3.93
CA LEU A 122 -0.94 3.91 -3.65
C LEU A 122 -1.02 4.81 -2.41
N LEU A 123 -0.12 4.57 -1.46
CA LEU A 123 0.09 5.32 -0.23
C LEU A 123 1.40 6.09 -0.30
N SER A 124 1.48 7.18 0.46
CA SER A 124 2.69 7.99 0.60
C SER A 124 3.52 7.56 1.81
N ASN A 125 4.79 7.96 1.82
CA ASN A 125 5.58 7.92 3.06
C ASN A 125 5.09 9.00 4.03
N ASN A 126 5.28 8.76 5.33
CA ASN A 126 5.16 9.80 6.34
C ASN A 126 6.06 10.99 5.99
N ARG A 127 5.50 12.20 5.98
CA ARG A 127 6.20 13.46 5.69
C ARG A 127 5.70 14.54 6.65
N ALA A 128 6.55 15.52 6.95
CA ALA A 128 6.13 16.69 7.72
C ALA A 128 4.94 17.38 7.03
N ASN A 129 3.96 17.81 7.84
CA ASN A 129 2.75 18.50 7.38
C ASN A 129 1.90 17.70 6.38
N PHE A 130 2.02 16.38 6.39
CA PHE A 130 1.23 15.50 5.54
C PHE A 130 0.62 14.38 6.38
N TYR A 131 -0.69 14.22 6.28
CA TYR A 131 -1.45 13.15 6.92
C TYR A 131 -2.10 12.28 5.85
N GLU A 132 -2.02 10.96 6.00
CA GLU A 132 -2.70 9.99 5.15
C GLU A 132 -3.35 8.92 6.02
N GLU A 133 -4.61 8.61 5.72
CA GLU A 133 -5.41 7.67 6.49
C GLU A 133 -6.20 6.76 5.56
N LEU A 134 -6.27 5.48 5.90
CA LEU A 134 -7.13 4.51 5.24
C LEU A 134 -8.30 4.18 6.15
N ASN A 135 -9.52 4.49 5.68
CA ASN A 135 -10.75 4.21 6.41
C ASN A 135 -11.62 3.20 5.68
N ILE A 136 -12.18 2.26 6.43
CA ILE A 136 -13.04 1.21 5.91
C ILE A 136 -14.42 1.78 5.62
N ILE A 137 -15.03 1.37 4.50
CA ILE A 137 -16.42 1.66 4.19
C ILE A 137 -17.11 0.40 3.66
N ASN A 138 -18.45 0.40 3.64
CA ASN A 138 -19.20 -0.70 3.04
C ASN A 138 -18.72 -0.95 1.60
N ASN A 139 -18.42 -2.21 1.31
CA ASN A 139 -17.90 -2.66 0.01
C ASN A 139 -16.60 -1.98 -0.44
N GLY A 140 -15.70 -1.59 0.47
CA GLY A 140 -14.40 -1.04 0.08
C GLY A 140 -13.69 -0.24 1.16
N PHE A 141 -12.99 0.83 0.75
CA PHE A 141 -12.27 1.72 1.67
C PHE A 141 -12.08 3.10 1.05
N THR A 142 -11.61 4.04 1.85
CA THR A 142 -11.23 5.39 1.42
C THR A 142 -9.79 5.68 1.80
N ILE A 143 -9.12 6.49 0.98
CA ILE A 143 -7.80 7.04 1.29
C ILE A 143 -7.97 8.54 1.44
N SER A 144 -7.85 9.03 2.66
CA SER A 144 -7.82 10.46 2.99
C SER A 144 -6.38 10.96 2.97
N ASN A 145 -6.16 12.15 2.43
CA ASN A 145 -4.86 12.82 2.42
C ASN A 145 -5.07 14.27 2.81
N GLU A 146 -4.23 14.79 3.69
CA GLU A 146 -4.26 16.19 4.10
C GLU A 146 -2.85 16.76 4.07
N TYR A 147 -2.69 17.90 3.40
CA TYR A 147 -1.51 18.74 3.48
C TYR A 147 -1.82 19.94 4.35
N ASN A 148 -1.14 20.01 5.49
CA ASN A 148 -1.34 21.04 6.50
C ASN A 148 -0.44 22.25 6.24
N GLY A 149 -0.95 23.44 6.56
CA GLY A 149 -0.26 24.71 6.38
C GLY A 149 -1.23 25.88 6.20
N ASN A 150 -0.70 27.08 5.97
CA ASN A 150 -1.51 28.28 5.72
C ASN A 150 -2.40 28.13 4.47
N ASN A 151 -1.87 27.47 3.45
CA ASN A 151 -2.62 27.00 2.29
C ASN A 151 -2.64 25.47 2.37
N GLY A 152 -3.80 24.90 2.67
CA GLY A 152 -3.92 23.46 2.83
C GLY A 152 -4.74 22.81 1.72
N PHE A 153 -4.61 21.49 1.65
CA PHE A 153 -5.28 20.67 0.65
C PHE A 153 -5.66 19.33 1.25
N PHE A 154 -6.94 19.02 1.18
CA PHE A 154 -7.51 17.74 1.55
C PHE A 154 -7.99 16.98 0.31
N SER A 155 -7.82 15.66 0.32
CA SER A 155 -8.46 14.79 -0.65
C SER A 155 -8.96 13.50 -0.02
N LYS A 156 -10.08 13.00 -0.52
CA LYS A 156 -10.67 11.71 -0.12
C LYS A 156 -10.98 10.90 -1.36
N THR A 157 -10.22 9.82 -1.54
CA THR A 157 -10.38 8.88 -2.66
C THR A 157 -11.27 7.73 -2.22
N TYR A 158 -12.36 7.50 -2.94
CA TYR A 158 -13.33 6.44 -2.68
C TYR A 158 -13.03 5.23 -3.55
N ILE A 159 -12.92 4.07 -2.92
CA ILE A 159 -12.56 2.82 -3.57
C ILE A 159 -13.60 1.77 -3.20
N SER A 160 -14.14 1.09 -4.20
CA SER A 160 -15.06 -0.03 -4.00
C SER A 160 -14.50 -1.34 -4.53
N PHE A 161 -14.88 -2.42 -3.87
CA PHE A 161 -14.73 -3.78 -4.33
C PHE A 161 -15.96 -4.19 -5.12
N LYS A 162 -15.78 -4.49 -6.41
CA LYS A 162 -16.83 -4.90 -7.33
C LYS A 162 -16.25 -5.95 -8.27
N GLU A 163 -17.01 -6.98 -8.61
CA GLU A 163 -16.57 -8.02 -9.58
C GLU A 163 -15.16 -8.59 -9.28
N SER A 164 -14.91 -8.90 -8.01
CA SER A 164 -13.62 -9.47 -7.55
C SER A 164 -12.40 -8.55 -7.72
N ASN A 165 -12.59 -7.24 -7.84
CA ASN A 165 -11.50 -6.27 -7.99
C ASN A 165 -11.82 -4.91 -7.35
N PHE A 166 -10.78 -4.08 -7.13
CA PHE A 166 -10.91 -2.75 -6.54
C PHE A 166 -10.86 -1.65 -7.60
N TYR A 167 -11.75 -0.68 -7.47
CA TYR A 167 -11.91 0.43 -8.41
C TYR A 167 -12.00 1.76 -7.69
N VAL A 168 -11.38 2.80 -8.25
CA VAL A 168 -11.56 4.17 -7.78
C VAL A 168 -12.87 4.72 -8.34
N ASP A 169 -13.83 5.01 -7.47
CA ASP A 169 -15.13 5.54 -7.86
C ASP A 169 -15.09 7.07 -8.02
N SER A 170 -14.45 7.75 -7.08
CA SER A 170 -14.33 9.20 -7.08
C SER A 170 -13.18 9.71 -6.22
N ILE A 171 -12.73 10.92 -6.51
CA ILE A 171 -11.81 11.68 -5.67
C ILE A 171 -12.49 13.00 -5.32
N ASN A 172 -12.74 13.21 -4.02
CA ASN A 172 -13.14 14.51 -3.50
C ASN A 172 -11.88 15.27 -3.14
N VAL A 173 -11.82 16.55 -3.49
CA VAL A 173 -10.73 17.45 -3.12
C VAL A 173 -11.27 18.75 -2.59
N GLU A 174 -10.56 19.30 -1.62
CA GLU A 174 -10.85 20.58 -0.99
C GLU A 174 -9.53 21.31 -0.71
N SER A 175 -9.50 22.61 -0.96
CA SER A 175 -8.37 23.46 -0.57
C SER A 175 -8.86 24.66 0.23
N TRP A 176 -7.99 25.16 1.10
CA TRP A 176 -8.22 26.38 1.87
C TRP A 176 -6.98 27.28 1.85
N GLY A 177 -7.16 28.52 2.30
CA GLY A 177 -6.14 29.57 2.24
C GLY A 177 -6.39 30.52 1.06
N GLU A 178 -5.34 30.83 0.31
CA GLU A 178 -5.35 31.81 -0.79
C GLU A 178 -6.30 31.41 -1.93
N TYR A 179 -6.28 30.13 -2.34
CA TYR A 179 -7.15 29.58 -3.38
C TYR A 179 -8.02 28.48 -2.80
N GLN A 180 -9.32 28.77 -2.65
CA GLN A 180 -10.29 27.86 -2.07
C GLN A 180 -11.12 27.21 -3.17
N TYR A 181 -11.18 25.88 -3.18
CA TYR A 181 -12.09 25.17 -4.05
C TYR A 181 -12.49 23.84 -3.45
N GLN A 182 -13.63 23.34 -3.90
CA GLN A 182 -14.10 22.00 -3.60
C GLN A 182 -14.55 21.34 -4.91
N LYS A 183 -14.07 20.13 -5.17
CA LYS A 183 -14.38 19.42 -6.42
C LYS A 183 -14.47 17.92 -6.18
N THR A 184 -15.44 17.29 -6.85
CA THR A 184 -15.51 15.83 -6.95
C THR A 184 -15.22 15.39 -8.37
N ILE A 185 -14.18 14.59 -8.54
CA ILE A 185 -13.85 13.91 -9.80
C ILE A 185 -14.51 12.53 -9.74
N LYS A 186 -15.54 12.29 -10.55
CA LYS A 186 -16.23 10.99 -10.64
C LYS A 186 -15.72 10.20 -11.84
N PHE A 187 -15.36 8.94 -11.64
CA PHE A 187 -15.02 8.03 -12.72
C PHE A 187 -16.28 7.30 -13.20
N LYS A 188 -17.13 7.99 -13.99
CA LYS A 188 -18.37 7.40 -14.54
C LYS A 188 -18.06 6.26 -15.52
N ASN A 189 -18.71 5.10 -15.35
CA ASN A 189 -18.77 3.94 -16.26
C ASN A 189 -17.45 3.30 -16.73
N LYS A 190 -16.29 3.90 -16.45
CA LYS A 190 -14.98 3.29 -16.64
C LYS A 190 -14.50 2.85 -15.27
N LYS A 191 -14.56 1.54 -15.05
CA LYS A 191 -13.89 0.79 -13.98
C LYS A 191 -12.41 1.24 -13.87
N PHE A 192 -12.13 2.32 -13.14
CA PHE A 192 -10.76 2.81 -12.98
C PHE A 192 -10.06 1.91 -11.98
N ASP A 193 -9.46 0.84 -12.51
CA ASP A 193 -8.80 -0.19 -11.71
C ASP A 193 -7.76 0.45 -10.79
N LEU A 194 -7.83 0.09 -9.52
CA LEU A 194 -6.93 0.62 -8.49
C LEU A 194 -5.45 0.38 -8.82
N SER A 195 -5.12 -0.66 -9.60
CA SER A 195 -3.75 -0.92 -10.06
C SER A 195 -3.18 0.17 -10.98
N LYS A 196 -4.05 0.99 -11.58
CA LYS A 196 -3.67 2.13 -12.42
C LYS A 196 -3.58 3.44 -11.62
N TYR A 197 -4.13 3.45 -10.41
CA TYR A 197 -4.04 4.60 -9.52
C TYR A 197 -2.61 4.73 -8.99
N LYS A 198 -2.10 5.97 -8.96
CA LYS A 198 -0.84 6.32 -8.32
C LYS A 198 -1.10 7.51 -7.42
N ARG A 199 -0.43 7.56 -6.27
CA ARG A 199 -0.55 8.70 -5.34
C ARG A 199 -0.21 10.04 -5.98
N THR A 200 0.68 10.06 -6.97
CA THR A 200 1.05 11.26 -7.74
C THR A 200 -0.10 11.84 -8.58
N CYS A 201 -1.19 11.08 -8.79
CA CYS A 201 -2.41 11.62 -9.39
C CYS A 201 -2.99 12.75 -8.52
N ILE A 202 -2.96 12.62 -7.19
CA ILE A 202 -3.42 13.66 -6.26
C ILE A 202 -2.50 14.89 -6.30
N ASP A 203 -1.17 14.68 -6.40
CA ASP A 203 -0.21 15.79 -6.52
C ASP A 203 -0.43 16.59 -7.81
N SER A 204 -0.78 15.90 -8.89
CA SER A 204 -1.13 16.51 -10.19
C SER A 204 -2.45 17.26 -10.15
N ILE A 205 -3.43 16.78 -9.37
CA ILE A 205 -4.67 17.50 -9.13
C ILE A 205 -4.33 18.80 -8.39
N ARG A 206 -3.60 18.73 -7.27
CA ARG A 206 -3.18 19.90 -6.49
C ARG A 206 -2.41 20.94 -7.31
N SER A 207 -1.44 20.51 -8.12
CA SER A 207 -0.61 21.45 -8.91
C SER A 207 -1.38 22.19 -10.01
N ASN A 208 -2.47 21.61 -10.53
CA ASN A 208 -3.31 22.26 -11.52
C ASN A 208 -4.20 23.36 -10.94
N PHE A 209 -4.40 23.40 -9.62
CA PHE A 209 -5.25 24.40 -8.96
C PHE A 209 -4.46 25.45 -8.16
N ASN A 210 -3.14 25.30 -8.07
CA ASN A 210 -2.23 26.32 -7.51
C ASN A 210 -1.64 27.24 -8.61
N LYS A 211 -2.21 27.24 -9.81
CA LYS A 211 -1.87 28.14 -10.92
C LYS A 211 -2.99 29.13 -11.15
#